data_AF-A0A2V1GU52-F1
#
_entry.id   AF-A0A2V1GU52-F1
#
_cell.length_a   1.000
_cell.length_b   1.000
_cell.length_c   1.000
_cell.angle_alpha   90.00
_cell.angle_beta   90.00
_cell.angle_gamma   90.00
#
_symmetry.space_group_name_H-M   'P 1'
#
loop_
_entity.id
_entity.type
_entity.pdbx_description
1 polymer ?
#
loop_
_entity_poly.entity_id
_entity_poly.type
_entity_poly.pdbx_seq_one_letter_code
_entity_poly.pdbx_strand_id
1 'polypeptide(L)'
;MKKLHLVSAAVLSIILAGCGGGGSSSSDSSTDTTTGTTTPTPPVVTPDPTPPVVTPDPTANNIQGQVSGLVAAENVVITASGGGELHTQRIAADGGYVFADLTPGVNYSLKVQARGYRQQSTAFEQPSNQASNLVVDSQPTPELDGKFHYVWQDDGQSVSGLEYASAVNHPITVEIEGLEKEIPNIAAAQMLYRDYRVVLDDAGDLPWTQAHAYRLLETMRQLPQKHCSFNELVQALPCKPNDNNVQETRWTLDKDPINKNIAIDGKQINISVDAFSYAEPQIANVDGQRGRFYSKNLHHAVVNYLTTGGTNLIAANYILEERFGVTIDQRGNGSNHRMGSFYSNTPVTGVQDRQPSAWQSFTPEEIMVVINQLEEMPTGLHIIRDKNDSSRGLKQLLRRANGHDHPLYPDAPAVAWPSAGYIEFMEKAFKGNNLEHMQRLVFRANA
;
A
#
# COMPACT_ATOMS: atom_id res chain seq x y z
N MET A 1 -18.90 -2.15 -56.65
CA MET A 1 -17.57 -1.53 -56.73
C MET A 1 -17.65 -0.07 -56.30
N LYS A 2 -17.35 0.23 -55.03
CA LYS A 2 -17.12 1.59 -54.51
C LYS A 2 -16.01 1.52 -53.46
N LYS A 3 -15.11 2.50 -53.54
CA LYS A 3 -13.73 2.52 -53.06
C LYS A 3 -13.64 2.60 -51.53
N LEU A 4 -12.70 1.84 -50.98
CA LEU A 4 -12.20 1.91 -49.61
C LEU A 4 -11.04 2.91 -49.59
N HIS A 5 -11.12 3.96 -48.77
CA HIS A 5 -9.99 4.85 -48.49
C HIS A 5 -9.39 4.47 -47.14
N LEU A 6 -8.16 3.94 -47.18
CA LEU A 6 -7.24 3.85 -46.05
C LEU A 6 -6.88 5.27 -45.58
N VAL A 7 -6.99 5.52 -44.28
CA VAL A 7 -6.30 6.63 -43.63
C VAL A 7 -5.17 6.05 -42.79
N SER A 8 -3.96 6.45 -43.14
CA SER A 8 -2.69 6.06 -42.52
C SER A 8 -2.51 6.84 -41.22
N ALA A 9 -2.26 6.15 -40.11
CA ALA A 9 -1.89 6.77 -38.84
C ALA A 9 -0.37 6.95 -38.80
N ALA A 10 0.07 8.21 -38.79
CA ALA A 10 1.48 8.57 -38.62
C ALA A 10 1.86 8.49 -37.13
N VAL A 11 2.86 7.68 -36.83
CA VAL A 11 3.52 7.57 -35.52
C VAL A 11 4.47 8.75 -35.35
N LEU A 12 4.24 9.58 -34.34
CA LEU A 12 5.15 10.66 -33.96
C LEU A 12 5.99 10.21 -32.77
N SER A 13 7.24 9.83 -33.04
CA SER A 13 8.25 9.48 -32.03
C SER A 13 8.93 10.75 -31.53
N ILE A 14 8.80 11.07 -30.24
CA ILE A 14 9.55 12.15 -29.58
C ILE A 14 10.81 11.56 -28.94
N ILE A 15 11.97 11.97 -29.44
CA ILE A 15 13.30 11.67 -28.89
C ILE A 15 13.61 12.76 -27.85
N LEU A 16 13.80 12.38 -26.58
CA LEU A 16 14.40 13.26 -25.58
C LEU A 16 15.93 13.26 -25.74
N ALA A 17 16.49 14.42 -26.10
CA ALA A 17 17.91 14.69 -26.07
C ALA A 17 18.34 15.14 -24.66
N GLY A 18 19.39 14.52 -24.14
CA GLY A 18 20.00 14.86 -22.85
C GLY A 18 20.83 16.14 -22.93
N CYS A 19 20.66 17.02 -21.95
CA CYS A 19 21.54 18.15 -21.71
C CYS A 19 22.75 17.70 -20.87
N GLY A 20 23.94 17.71 -21.50
CA GLY A 20 25.22 17.66 -20.80
C GLY A 20 25.67 19.06 -20.40
N GLY A 21 25.91 19.28 -19.11
CA GLY A 21 26.50 20.51 -18.58
C GLY A 21 28.02 20.45 -18.61
N GLY A 22 28.65 21.28 -19.42
CA GLY A 22 30.10 21.50 -19.46
C GLY A 22 30.53 22.49 -18.37
N GLY A 23 31.49 22.06 -17.54
CA GLY A 23 32.24 22.93 -16.63
C GLY A 23 33.42 23.55 -17.37
N SER A 24 33.56 24.87 -17.27
CA SER A 24 34.74 25.60 -17.76
C SER A 24 35.50 26.19 -16.58
N SER A 25 36.76 25.77 -16.48
CA SER A 25 37.78 26.28 -15.57
C SER A 25 38.51 27.47 -16.19
N SER A 26 38.84 28.50 -15.41
CA SER A 26 39.94 29.40 -15.74
C SER A 26 40.53 30.05 -14.49
N SER A 27 41.83 29.88 -14.39
CA SER A 27 42.81 30.30 -13.38
C SER A 27 43.30 31.75 -13.56
N ASP A 28 43.72 32.33 -12.44
CA ASP A 28 44.79 33.30 -12.16
C ASP A 28 45.26 34.29 -13.26
N SER A 29 45.32 35.58 -12.86
CA SER A 29 46.58 36.33 -12.98
C SER A 29 46.64 37.48 -11.97
N SER A 30 47.79 37.55 -11.30
CA SER A 30 48.25 38.60 -10.40
C SER A 30 48.81 39.81 -11.16
N THR A 31 48.57 41.02 -10.66
CA THR A 31 49.56 42.11 -10.74
C THR A 31 49.49 43.01 -9.51
N ASP A 32 50.68 43.26 -8.99
CA ASP A 32 51.07 44.00 -7.81
C ASP A 32 51.23 45.50 -8.14
N THR A 33 50.78 46.41 -7.28
CA THR A 33 51.38 47.75 -7.12
C THR A 33 50.97 48.37 -5.77
N THR A 34 51.93 48.41 -4.85
CA THR A 34 51.96 49.22 -3.63
C THR A 34 51.94 50.73 -3.91
N THR A 35 51.16 51.50 -3.13
CA THR A 35 51.56 52.80 -2.56
C THR A 35 50.63 53.16 -1.40
N GLY A 36 51.22 53.45 -0.24
CA GLY A 36 50.50 53.72 0.99
C GLY A 36 50.08 55.18 1.15
N THR A 37 48.91 55.38 1.78
CA THR A 37 48.52 56.63 2.45
C THR A 37 47.61 56.29 3.63
N THR A 38 47.76 57.05 4.71
CA THR A 38 47.32 56.83 6.11
C THR A 38 45.80 56.92 6.39
N THR A 39 45.40 56.27 7.51
CA THR A 39 44.21 56.52 8.41
C THR A 39 43.00 55.58 8.19
N PRO A 40 42.17 55.17 9.19
CA PRO A 40 42.28 55.04 10.66
C PRO A 40 42.12 53.56 11.14
N THR A 41 42.23 53.33 12.46
CA THR A 41 42.08 52.02 13.13
C THR A 41 40.71 51.35 12.86
N PRO A 42 40.67 50.08 12.40
CA PRO A 42 39.40 49.34 12.30
C PRO A 42 38.94 48.87 13.69
N PRO A 43 37.62 48.80 13.95
CA PRO A 43 37.10 48.21 15.16
C PRO A 43 37.47 46.72 15.19
N VAL A 44 37.83 46.22 16.37
CA VAL A 44 38.00 44.79 16.61
C VAL A 44 36.65 44.12 16.39
N VAL A 45 36.48 43.47 15.23
CA VAL A 45 35.36 42.57 14.97
C VAL A 45 35.68 41.27 15.69
N THR A 46 35.06 41.08 16.86
CA THR A 46 34.92 39.74 17.44
C THR A 46 34.27 38.85 16.38
N PRO A 47 34.83 37.67 16.05
CA PRO A 47 34.16 36.75 15.15
C PRO A 47 32.79 36.43 15.73
N ASP A 48 31.76 36.62 14.91
CA ASP A 48 30.39 36.21 15.22
C ASP A 48 30.43 34.74 15.65
N PRO A 49 29.81 34.35 16.78
CA PRO A 49 29.74 32.95 17.15
C PRO A 49 29.09 32.21 15.99
N THR A 50 29.83 31.27 15.40
CA THR A 50 29.27 30.35 14.40
C THR A 50 28.01 29.74 15.02
N PRO A 51 26.86 29.76 14.32
CA PRO A 51 25.66 29.11 14.83
C PRO A 51 26.04 27.70 15.29
N PRO A 52 25.60 27.26 16.47
CA PRO A 52 25.94 25.93 16.95
C PRO A 52 25.54 24.94 15.85
N VAL A 53 26.51 24.19 15.34
CA VAL A 53 26.23 23.03 14.50
C VAL A 53 25.40 22.12 15.37
N VAL A 54 24.10 22.03 15.06
CA VAL A 54 23.18 21.13 15.74
C VAL A 54 23.66 19.72 15.42
N THR A 55 24.43 19.13 16.33
CA THR A 55 24.71 17.70 16.29
C THR A 55 23.37 16.99 16.50
N PRO A 56 22.93 16.12 15.57
CA PRO A 56 21.72 15.32 15.77
C PRO A 56 21.86 14.53 17.07
N ASP A 57 20.88 14.64 17.96
CA ASP A 57 20.80 13.78 19.13
C ASP A 57 20.40 12.38 18.63
N PRO A 58 21.31 11.38 18.67
CA PRO A 58 21.04 10.05 18.13
C PRO A 58 20.00 9.28 18.96
N THR A 59 19.54 9.84 20.08
CA THR A 59 18.50 9.26 20.94
C THR A 59 17.16 9.98 20.82
N ALA A 60 17.09 11.11 20.11
CA ALA A 60 15.83 11.80 19.90
C ALA A 60 14.88 10.93 19.08
N ASN A 61 13.64 10.85 19.53
CA ASN A 61 12.58 10.03 18.95
C ASN A 61 11.28 10.83 18.74
N ASN A 62 11.36 12.17 18.78
CA ASN A 62 10.23 13.04 18.56
C ASN A 62 10.51 14.12 17.52
N ILE A 63 9.45 14.52 16.85
CA ILE A 63 9.38 15.72 16.00
C ILE A 63 8.16 16.50 16.45
N GLN A 64 8.33 17.78 16.76
CA GLN A 64 7.25 18.63 17.25
C GLN A 64 7.35 20.01 16.60
N GLY A 65 6.25 20.76 16.59
CA GLY A 65 6.27 22.12 16.05
C GLY A 65 4.89 22.75 15.99
N GLN A 66 4.81 23.82 15.21
CA GLN A 66 3.61 24.61 14.99
C GLN A 66 3.30 24.72 13.50
N VAL A 67 2.02 24.57 13.14
CA VAL A 67 1.50 24.87 11.80
C VAL A 67 0.81 26.24 11.85
N SER A 68 1.29 27.17 11.04
CA SER A 68 0.79 28.55 10.97
C SER A 68 0.22 28.89 9.59
N GLY A 69 -0.50 30.01 9.48
CA GLY A 69 -1.21 30.41 8.24
C GLY A 69 -2.65 29.87 8.13
N LEU A 70 -3.10 29.14 9.15
CA LEU A 70 -4.47 28.62 9.26
C LEU A 70 -5.42 29.68 9.81
N VAL A 71 -6.58 29.85 9.17
CA VAL A 71 -7.72 30.61 9.72
C VAL A 71 -8.47 29.79 10.77
N ALA A 72 -8.48 28.46 10.63
CA ALA A 72 -8.98 27.51 11.61
C ALA A 72 -8.17 26.20 11.51
N ALA A 73 -7.81 25.63 12.66
CA ALA A 73 -7.08 24.35 12.75
C ALA A 73 -8.01 23.11 12.72
N GLU A 74 -9.32 23.34 12.64
CA GLU A 74 -10.32 22.27 12.57
C GLU A 74 -10.12 21.43 11.30
N ASN A 75 -10.04 20.10 11.47
CA ASN A 75 -9.82 19.13 10.40
C ASN A 75 -8.48 19.27 9.65
N VAL A 76 -7.48 19.90 10.28
CA VAL A 76 -6.11 19.91 9.76
C VAL A 76 -5.34 18.71 10.27
N VAL A 77 -4.62 18.09 9.36
CA VAL A 77 -3.96 16.81 9.55
C VAL A 77 -2.51 16.97 9.22
N ILE A 78 -1.65 16.42 10.07
CA ILE A 78 -0.23 16.32 9.78
C ILE A 78 0.17 14.86 9.75
N THR A 79 1.03 14.52 8.80
CA THR A 79 1.56 13.17 8.60
C THR A 79 3.08 13.22 8.56
N ALA A 80 3.72 12.36 9.35
CA ALA A 80 5.15 12.08 9.25
C ALA A 80 5.35 10.73 8.55
N SER A 81 6.08 10.73 7.43
CA SER A 81 6.41 9.51 6.69
C SER A 81 7.92 9.40 6.50
N GLY A 82 8.51 8.29 6.92
CA GLY A 82 9.96 8.07 6.85
C GLY A 82 10.32 6.66 7.30
N GLY A 83 11.33 6.04 6.68
CA GLY A 83 11.80 4.70 7.05
C GLY A 83 10.74 3.59 6.93
N GLY A 84 9.67 3.81 6.16
CA GLY A 84 8.50 2.92 6.06
C GLY A 84 7.42 3.18 7.10
N GLU A 85 7.70 3.96 8.14
CA GLU A 85 6.71 4.40 9.11
C GLU A 85 5.76 5.44 8.50
N LEU A 86 4.53 5.46 9.02
CA LEU A 86 3.52 6.43 8.67
C LEU A 86 2.73 6.80 9.93
N HIS A 87 2.94 8.02 10.40
CA HIS A 87 2.30 8.53 11.60
C HIS A 87 1.40 9.70 11.21
N THR A 88 0.15 9.70 11.68
CA THR A 88 -0.83 10.74 11.35
C THR A 88 -1.59 11.17 12.60
N GLN A 89 -1.82 12.48 12.72
CA GLN A 89 -2.66 13.04 13.77
C GLN A 89 -3.38 14.30 13.28
N ARG A 90 -4.46 14.65 13.97
CA ARG A 90 -5.01 16.01 13.89
C ARG A 90 -4.11 16.94 14.71
N ILE A 91 -3.88 18.14 14.20
CA ILE A 91 -3.14 19.16 14.97
C ILE A 91 -4.02 19.72 16.10
N ALA A 92 -3.39 20.29 17.12
CA ALA A 92 -4.07 21.01 18.18
C ALA A 92 -4.70 22.32 17.67
N ALA A 93 -5.65 22.86 18.42
CA ALA A 93 -6.39 24.07 18.05
C ALA A 93 -5.49 25.32 17.89
N ASP A 94 -4.34 25.33 18.55
CA ASP A 94 -3.32 26.39 18.46
C ASP A 94 -2.34 26.20 17.29
N GLY A 95 -2.47 25.11 16.52
CA GLY A 95 -1.54 24.74 15.45
C GLY A 95 -0.47 23.72 15.87
N GLY A 96 -0.42 23.34 17.15
CA GLY A 96 0.62 22.49 17.69
C GLY A 96 0.52 21.04 17.24
N TYR A 97 1.67 20.38 17.09
CA TYR A 97 1.74 18.95 16.83
C TYR A 97 2.98 18.32 17.49
N VAL A 98 2.87 17.04 17.84
CA VAL A 98 3.97 16.24 18.40
C VAL A 98 3.86 14.81 17.86
N PHE A 99 4.86 14.34 17.15
CA PHE A 99 5.06 12.92 16.86
C PHE A 99 6.04 12.37 17.88
N ALA A 100 5.63 11.35 18.63
CA ALA A 100 6.47 10.62 19.58
C ALA A 100 6.81 9.24 19.02
N ASP A 101 7.79 8.59 19.65
CA ASP A 101 8.19 7.20 19.34
C ASP A 101 8.62 6.96 17.89
N LEU A 102 9.16 7.99 17.24
CA LEU A 102 9.78 7.90 15.93
C LEU A 102 11.13 7.19 16.02
N THR A 103 11.49 6.39 15.01
CA THR A 103 12.80 5.75 14.94
C THR A 103 13.92 6.80 14.87
N PRO A 104 14.86 6.83 15.83
CA PRO A 104 15.97 7.78 15.82
C PRO A 104 16.84 7.66 14.55
N GLY A 105 17.28 8.79 14.02
CA GLY A 105 18.16 8.85 12.84
C GLY A 105 17.47 8.55 11.50
N VAL A 106 16.18 8.23 11.49
CA VAL A 106 15.38 8.17 10.26
C VAL A 106 15.01 9.60 9.84
N ASN A 107 15.12 9.88 8.54
CA ASN A 107 14.59 11.12 7.99
C ASN A 107 13.10 10.95 7.72
N TYR A 108 12.29 11.86 8.23
CA TYR A 108 10.86 11.95 7.98
C TYR A 108 10.54 13.14 7.07
N SER A 109 9.59 12.96 6.16
CA SER A 109 8.88 14.07 5.53
C SER A 109 7.62 14.36 6.33
N LEU A 110 7.43 15.64 6.68
CA LEU A 110 6.20 16.11 7.33
C LEU A 110 5.30 16.69 6.25
N LYS A 111 4.04 16.24 6.17
CA LYS A 111 3.04 16.76 5.25
C LYS A 111 1.82 17.26 6.00
N VAL A 112 1.42 18.50 5.72
CA VAL A 112 0.20 19.11 6.24
C VAL A 112 -0.88 19.06 5.17
N GLN A 113 -2.02 18.48 5.52
CA GLN A 113 -3.22 18.43 4.71
C GLN A 113 -4.35 19.19 5.42
N ALA A 114 -4.86 20.23 4.76
CA ALA A 114 -5.92 21.09 5.27
C ALA A 114 -6.86 21.48 4.14
N ARG A 115 -8.18 21.36 4.36
CA ARG A 115 -9.19 21.74 3.36
C ARG A 115 -9.12 23.25 3.10
N GLY A 116 -9.03 23.63 1.82
CA GLY A 116 -8.96 25.04 1.42
C GLY A 116 -7.57 25.66 1.55
N TYR A 117 -6.54 24.87 1.85
CA TYR A 117 -5.14 25.30 1.88
C TYR A 117 -4.31 24.50 0.88
N ARG A 118 -3.19 25.09 0.45
CA ARG A 118 -2.16 24.37 -0.29
C ARG A 118 -1.56 23.33 0.65
N GLN A 119 -1.39 22.11 0.16
CA GLN A 119 -0.64 21.12 0.90
C GLN A 119 0.82 21.55 0.97
N GLN A 120 1.43 21.38 2.13
CA GLN A 120 2.83 21.71 2.37
C GLN A 120 3.57 20.47 2.84
N SER A 121 4.81 20.29 2.38
CA SER A 121 5.69 19.23 2.86
C SER A 121 7.10 19.73 3.16
N THR A 122 7.75 19.12 4.16
CA THR A 122 9.19 19.27 4.38
C THR A 122 9.97 18.24 3.56
N ALA A 123 11.20 18.59 3.18
CA ALA A 123 12.08 17.66 2.47
C ALA A 123 12.61 16.57 3.43
N PHE A 124 13.17 16.95 4.58
CA PHE A 124 13.68 16.01 5.58
C PHE A 124 13.70 16.66 6.98
N GLU A 125 13.14 15.97 7.96
CA GLU A 125 13.21 16.28 9.38
C GLU A 125 13.67 15.03 10.12
N GLN A 126 14.74 15.14 10.90
CA GLN A 126 15.14 14.07 11.82
C GLN A 126 14.55 14.36 13.21
N PRO A 127 14.18 13.30 13.96
CA PRO A 127 13.91 13.44 15.37
C PRO A 127 15.07 14.18 16.06
N SER A 128 14.77 15.30 16.72
CA SER A 128 15.82 16.19 17.24
C SER A 128 15.41 17.00 18.48
N ASN A 129 14.21 16.81 19.02
CA ASN A 129 13.61 17.66 20.08
C ASN A 129 13.50 19.16 19.73
N GLN A 130 13.95 19.59 18.55
CA GLN A 130 13.79 20.95 18.05
C GLN A 130 12.42 21.14 17.40
N ALA A 131 11.93 22.39 17.40
CA ALA A 131 10.65 22.71 16.81
C ALA A 131 10.77 22.86 15.28
N SER A 132 10.05 22.03 14.53
CA SER A 132 9.93 22.11 13.07
C SER A 132 8.62 22.83 12.71
N ASN A 133 8.67 24.13 12.45
CA ASN A 133 7.46 24.91 12.17
C ASN A 133 7.12 24.88 10.67
N LEU A 134 5.84 24.71 10.34
CA LEU A 134 5.33 24.75 8.97
C LEU A 134 4.40 25.96 8.79
N VAL A 135 4.36 26.47 7.56
CA VAL A 135 3.44 27.53 7.15
C VAL A 135 2.63 26.99 5.98
N VAL A 136 1.31 27.14 6.05
CA VAL A 136 0.40 26.81 4.94
C VAL A 136 -0.25 28.07 4.40
N ASP A 137 -0.48 28.09 3.09
CA ASP A 137 -1.15 29.18 2.40
C ASP A 137 -2.54 28.75 1.94
N SER A 138 -3.46 29.70 1.81
CA SER A 138 -4.78 29.42 1.23
C SER A 138 -4.66 28.88 -0.20
N GLN A 139 -5.51 27.90 -0.52
CA GLN A 139 -5.60 27.32 -1.84
C GLN A 139 -6.23 28.32 -2.82
N PRO A 140 -5.72 28.44 -4.07
CA PRO A 140 -6.33 29.30 -5.07
C PRO A 140 -7.74 28.79 -5.40
N THR A 141 -8.71 29.69 -5.58
CA THR A 141 -10.09 29.31 -5.96
C THR A 141 -10.35 29.71 -7.41
N PRO A 142 -10.97 28.85 -8.23
CA PRO A 142 -11.31 29.22 -9.61
C PRO A 142 -12.19 30.47 -9.70
N GLU A 143 -13.01 30.71 -8.68
CA GLU A 143 -13.92 31.85 -8.57
C GLU A 143 -13.20 33.18 -8.31
N LEU A 144 -12.12 33.18 -7.52
CA LEU A 144 -11.33 34.38 -7.24
C LEU A 144 -10.22 34.59 -8.27
N ASP A 145 -9.60 33.51 -8.74
CA ASP A 145 -8.37 33.57 -9.56
C ASP A 145 -8.63 33.39 -11.07
N GLY A 146 -9.86 33.02 -11.45
CA GLY A 146 -10.25 32.77 -12.85
C GLY A 146 -9.50 31.63 -13.52
N LYS A 147 -8.82 30.78 -12.74
CA LYS A 147 -7.94 29.70 -13.19
C LYS A 147 -8.10 28.48 -12.31
N PHE A 148 -8.03 27.30 -12.94
CA PHE A 148 -7.88 26.04 -12.24
C PHE A 148 -6.39 25.71 -12.12
N HIS A 149 -5.94 25.39 -10.91
CA HIS A 149 -4.56 25.01 -10.62
C HIS A 149 -4.51 23.59 -10.06
N TYR A 150 -3.87 22.69 -10.81
CA TYR A 150 -3.49 21.37 -10.32
C TYR A 150 -1.98 21.31 -10.13
N VAL A 151 -1.54 20.82 -8.99
CA VAL A 151 -0.12 20.60 -8.69
C VAL A 151 0.08 19.15 -8.30
N TRP A 152 1.05 18.52 -8.95
CA TRP A 152 1.64 17.26 -8.53
C TRP A 152 3.15 17.43 -8.55
N GLN A 153 3.81 17.01 -7.48
CA GLN A 153 5.26 17.11 -7.33
C GLN A 153 5.78 15.86 -6.64
N ASP A 154 6.90 15.34 -7.16
CA ASP A 154 7.70 14.36 -6.42
C ASP A 154 8.36 15.07 -5.23
N ASP A 155 8.03 14.63 -4.02
CA ASP A 155 8.65 15.12 -2.78
C ASP A 155 9.92 14.32 -2.42
N GLY A 156 10.31 13.37 -3.28
CA GLY A 156 11.54 12.58 -3.18
C GLY A 156 11.53 11.51 -2.09
N GLN A 157 10.41 11.32 -1.38
CA GLN A 157 10.34 10.50 -0.17
C GLN A 157 9.04 9.72 -0.03
N SER A 158 7.88 10.39 -0.18
CA SER A 158 6.60 9.72 -0.05
C SER A 158 6.23 9.07 -1.39
N VAL A 159 5.75 7.82 -1.36
CA VAL A 159 5.30 7.17 -2.60
C VAL A 159 4.09 7.87 -3.23
N SER A 160 3.36 8.65 -2.45
CA SER A 160 2.23 9.43 -2.92
C SER A 160 2.65 10.72 -3.66
N GLY A 161 3.88 11.20 -3.47
CA GLY A 161 4.28 12.57 -3.83
C GLY A 161 3.41 13.60 -3.13
N LEU A 162 3.53 14.88 -3.49
CA LEU A 162 2.66 15.97 -3.02
C LEU A 162 1.66 16.34 -4.12
N GLU A 163 0.36 16.41 -3.79
CA GLU A 163 -0.67 16.83 -4.74
C GLU A 163 -1.67 17.81 -4.12
N TYR A 164 -2.08 18.85 -4.87
CA TYR A 164 -3.21 19.70 -4.46
C TYR A 164 -3.89 20.44 -5.63
N ALA A 165 -5.13 20.83 -5.34
CA ALA A 165 -6.27 20.93 -6.25
C ALA A 165 -6.77 22.23 -6.89
N SER A 166 -6.45 23.47 -6.52
CA SER A 166 -7.47 24.56 -6.56
C SER A 166 -8.77 24.16 -5.79
N ALA A 167 -9.45 25.10 -5.15
CA ALA A 167 -10.66 24.76 -4.43
C ALA A 167 -11.70 24.13 -5.40
N VAL A 168 -12.24 22.97 -5.04
CA VAL A 168 -13.33 22.34 -5.81
C VAL A 168 -14.60 23.11 -5.51
N ASN A 169 -15.23 23.69 -6.53
CA ASN A 169 -16.46 24.48 -6.34
C ASN A 169 -17.57 23.64 -5.67
N HIS A 170 -17.66 22.34 -5.98
CA HIS A 170 -18.52 21.37 -5.29
C HIS A 170 -17.85 19.99 -5.16
N PRO A 171 -17.71 19.43 -3.94
CA PRO A 171 -17.16 18.09 -3.75
C PRO A 171 -18.06 17.02 -4.38
N ILE A 172 -17.49 15.85 -4.69
CA ILE A 172 -18.29 14.70 -5.14
C ILE A 172 -19.03 14.18 -3.91
N THR A 173 -20.36 14.27 -3.92
CA THR A 173 -21.21 13.70 -2.87
C THR A 173 -21.83 12.39 -3.32
N VAL A 174 -21.94 11.46 -2.38
CA VAL A 174 -22.45 10.10 -2.59
C VAL A 174 -23.40 9.73 -1.46
N GLU A 175 -24.50 9.06 -1.79
CA GLU A 175 -25.47 8.60 -0.79
C GLU A 175 -25.20 7.13 -0.45
N ILE A 176 -24.77 6.87 0.80
CA ILE A 176 -24.56 5.52 1.32
C ILE A 176 -25.46 5.32 2.51
N GLU A 177 -26.30 4.28 2.45
CA GLU A 177 -27.22 3.93 3.56
C GLU A 177 -28.13 5.10 3.98
N GLY A 178 -28.50 5.97 3.03
CA GLY A 178 -29.34 7.15 3.27
C GLY A 178 -28.58 8.35 3.85
N LEU A 179 -27.25 8.27 3.95
CA LEU A 179 -26.39 9.36 4.42
C LEU A 179 -25.57 9.91 3.26
N GLU A 180 -25.64 11.22 3.06
CA GLU A 180 -24.79 11.93 2.09
C GLU A 180 -23.37 12.06 2.64
N LYS A 181 -22.38 11.74 1.80
CA LYS A 181 -20.95 11.74 2.13
C LYS A 181 -20.15 12.45 1.06
N GLU A 182 -19.27 13.36 1.48
CA GLU A 182 -18.29 14.00 0.60
C GLU A 182 -17.08 13.09 0.44
N ILE A 183 -16.65 12.85 -0.81
CA ILE A 183 -15.39 12.16 -1.07
C ILE A 183 -14.24 13.15 -0.82
N PRO A 184 -13.20 12.77 -0.05
CA PRO A 184 -12.01 13.58 0.16
C PRO A 184 -11.39 14.01 -1.17
N ASN A 185 -10.93 15.27 -1.24
CA ASN A 185 -10.29 15.82 -2.44
C ASN A 185 -8.84 15.31 -2.59
N ILE A 186 -8.71 14.00 -2.79
CA ILE A 186 -7.47 13.25 -2.96
C ILE A 186 -7.64 12.42 -4.24
N ALA A 187 -6.65 12.43 -5.14
CA ALA A 187 -6.79 11.73 -6.42
C ALA A 187 -7.02 10.23 -6.20
N ALA A 188 -6.29 9.63 -5.26
CA ALA A 188 -6.44 8.23 -4.90
C ALA A 188 -7.84 7.90 -4.33
N ALA A 189 -8.47 8.80 -3.56
CA ALA A 189 -9.83 8.62 -3.05
C ALA A 189 -10.86 8.57 -4.20
N GLN A 190 -10.70 9.46 -5.19
CA GLN A 190 -11.56 9.47 -6.37
C GLN A 190 -11.39 8.21 -7.23
N MET A 191 -10.15 7.71 -7.38
CA MET A 191 -9.89 6.45 -8.08
C MET A 191 -10.47 5.25 -7.34
N LEU A 192 -10.34 5.19 -6.02
CA LEU A 192 -10.94 4.16 -5.18
C LEU A 192 -12.47 4.11 -5.36
N TYR A 193 -13.12 5.27 -5.36
CA TYR A 193 -14.56 5.34 -5.61
C TYR A 193 -14.92 4.92 -7.03
N ARG A 194 -14.18 5.42 -8.03
CA ARG A 194 -14.44 5.12 -9.44
C ARG A 194 -14.28 3.63 -9.77
N ASP A 195 -13.17 3.04 -9.35
CA ASP A 195 -12.74 1.70 -9.79
C ASP A 195 -13.29 0.60 -8.89
N TYR A 196 -13.42 0.88 -7.58
CA TYR A 196 -13.76 -0.12 -6.57
C TYR A 196 -15.02 0.21 -5.77
N ARG A 197 -15.67 1.37 -6.03
CA ARG A 197 -16.81 1.87 -5.24
C ARG A 197 -16.52 1.95 -3.74
N VAL A 198 -15.26 2.26 -3.43
CA VAL A 198 -14.78 2.51 -2.07
C VAL A 198 -14.88 4.01 -1.79
N VAL A 199 -15.73 4.38 -0.86
CA VAL A 199 -15.90 5.76 -0.40
C VAL A 199 -15.12 5.93 0.88
N LEU A 200 -14.07 6.75 0.82
CA LEU A 200 -13.30 7.14 1.99
C LEU A 200 -14.08 8.20 2.76
N ASP A 201 -14.35 7.96 4.04
CA ASP A 201 -15.06 8.90 4.92
C ASP A 201 -14.14 9.39 6.04
N ASP A 202 -14.00 10.71 6.15
CA ASP A 202 -13.19 11.40 7.16
C ASP A 202 -13.84 11.46 8.55
N ALA A 203 -15.05 10.91 8.72
CA ALA A 203 -15.76 10.83 10.00
C ALA A 203 -15.21 9.78 10.98
N GLY A 204 -14.12 9.08 10.64
CA GLY A 204 -13.40 8.19 11.55
C GLY A 204 -12.55 8.94 12.59
N ASP A 205 -11.81 8.18 13.40
CA ASP A 205 -10.87 8.75 14.37
C ASP A 205 -9.79 9.57 13.71
N LEU A 206 -9.46 9.29 12.46
CA LEU A 206 -8.57 10.11 11.64
C LEU A 206 -9.18 10.31 10.25
N PRO A 207 -8.97 11.48 9.63
CA PRO A 207 -9.32 11.69 8.24
C PRO A 207 -8.29 11.00 7.33
N TRP A 208 -8.71 10.73 6.09
CA TRP A 208 -7.87 10.14 5.07
C TRP A 208 -6.83 11.14 4.57
N THR A 209 -5.58 10.71 4.60
CA THR A 209 -4.46 11.45 3.99
C THR A 209 -4.16 10.91 2.61
N GLN A 210 -3.45 11.68 1.78
CA GLN A 210 -2.95 11.24 0.48
C GLN A 210 -2.16 9.91 0.57
N ALA A 211 -1.27 9.76 1.56
CA ALA A 211 -0.45 8.55 1.73
C ALA A 211 -1.31 7.30 2.01
N HIS A 212 -2.26 7.41 2.95
CA HIS A 212 -3.20 6.34 3.28
C HIS A 212 -4.05 5.94 2.07
N ALA A 213 -4.69 6.90 1.39
CA ALA A 213 -5.53 6.63 0.23
C ALA A 213 -4.75 5.99 -0.92
N TYR A 214 -3.54 6.49 -1.19
CA TYR A 214 -2.66 5.95 -2.23
C TYR A 214 -2.23 4.51 -1.94
N ARG A 215 -1.76 4.23 -0.72
CA ARG A 215 -1.36 2.86 -0.30
C ARG A 215 -2.52 1.87 -0.41
N LEU A 216 -3.74 2.28 -0.03
CA LEU A 216 -4.94 1.45 -0.18
C LEU A 216 -5.23 1.17 -1.66
N LEU A 217 -5.19 2.20 -2.51
CA LEU A 217 -5.42 2.07 -3.95
C LEU A 217 -4.43 1.10 -4.60
N GLU A 218 -3.14 1.25 -4.33
CA GLU A 218 -2.12 0.37 -4.90
C GLU A 218 -2.27 -1.07 -4.40
N THR A 219 -2.65 -1.27 -3.14
CA THR A 219 -2.94 -2.61 -2.60
C THR A 219 -4.14 -3.23 -3.31
N MET A 220 -5.22 -2.47 -3.51
CA MET A 220 -6.41 -2.93 -4.24
C MET A 220 -6.08 -3.31 -5.70
N ARG A 221 -5.18 -2.57 -6.36
CA ARG A 221 -4.72 -2.88 -7.73
C ARG A 221 -3.93 -4.17 -7.85
N GLN A 222 -3.17 -4.53 -6.82
CA GLN A 222 -2.35 -5.75 -6.81
C GLN A 222 -3.18 -7.02 -6.62
N LEU A 223 -4.38 -6.90 -6.05
CA LEU A 223 -5.24 -8.03 -5.72
C LEU A 223 -6.22 -8.34 -6.86
N PRO A 224 -6.26 -9.60 -7.33
CA PRO A 224 -7.29 -10.06 -8.26
C PRO A 224 -8.67 -9.88 -7.65
N GLN A 225 -9.45 -8.95 -8.21
CA GLN A 225 -10.80 -8.67 -7.78
C GLN A 225 -11.64 -8.11 -8.91
N LYS A 226 -12.96 -8.23 -8.75
CA LYS A 226 -13.89 -7.48 -9.58
C LYS A 226 -13.72 -6.01 -9.29
N HIS A 227 -13.53 -5.24 -10.34
CA HIS A 227 -13.47 -3.80 -10.32
C HIS A 227 -14.19 -3.30 -11.56
N CYS A 228 -14.44 -2.00 -11.59
CA CYS A 228 -15.10 -1.40 -12.72
C CYS A 228 -14.16 -1.35 -13.94
N SER A 229 -14.47 -2.15 -14.95
CA SER A 229 -13.75 -2.11 -16.23
C SER A 229 -13.96 -0.77 -16.92
N PHE A 230 -12.87 -0.16 -17.37
CA PHE A 230 -12.88 1.00 -18.24
C PHE A 230 -13.21 0.56 -19.67
N ASN A 231 -14.49 0.31 -19.96
CA ASN A 231 -14.93 0.45 -21.35
C ASN A 231 -15.04 1.95 -21.62
N GLU A 232 -14.28 2.44 -22.61
CA GLU A 232 -14.03 3.86 -22.97
C GLU A 232 -15.29 4.74 -23.14
N LEU A 233 -16.50 4.16 -23.05
CA LEU A 233 -17.79 4.82 -23.20
C LEU A 233 -18.48 5.17 -21.87
N VAL A 234 -17.92 4.84 -20.71
CA VAL A 234 -18.52 5.19 -19.40
C VAL A 234 -17.73 6.31 -18.73
N GLN A 235 -18.05 7.56 -19.10
CA GLN A 235 -17.58 8.76 -18.39
C GLN A 235 -18.35 9.05 -17.09
N ALA A 236 -19.30 8.19 -16.70
CA ALA A 236 -20.10 8.39 -15.50
C ALA A 236 -19.34 7.90 -14.26
N LEU A 237 -19.18 8.79 -13.28
CA LEU A 237 -18.75 8.46 -11.92
C LEU A 237 -20.01 8.24 -11.04
N PRO A 238 -20.11 7.14 -10.28
CA PRO A 238 -19.27 5.94 -10.35
C PRO A 238 -19.64 5.08 -11.56
N CYS A 239 -18.81 4.08 -11.85
CA CYS A 239 -19.17 3.01 -12.78
C CYS A 239 -20.55 2.42 -12.47
N LYS A 240 -21.30 2.03 -13.51
CA LYS A 240 -22.64 1.46 -13.31
C LYS A 240 -22.57 0.14 -12.52
N PRO A 241 -23.36 -0.03 -11.45
CA PRO A 241 -23.31 -1.21 -10.59
C PRO A 241 -23.67 -2.52 -11.31
N ASN A 242 -24.44 -2.44 -12.41
CA ASN A 242 -25.07 -3.59 -13.04
C ASN A 242 -24.13 -4.41 -13.94
N ASP A 243 -22.99 -3.86 -14.36
CA ASP A 243 -22.08 -4.55 -15.30
C ASP A 243 -21.04 -5.43 -14.57
N ASN A 244 -20.68 -5.10 -13.32
CA ASN A 244 -19.61 -5.80 -12.58
C ASN A 244 -20.00 -6.31 -11.16
N ASN A 245 -21.20 -5.98 -10.67
CA ASN A 245 -21.67 -6.32 -9.31
C ASN A 245 -20.67 -5.92 -8.20
N VAL A 246 -20.06 -4.73 -8.32
CA VAL A 246 -19.16 -4.16 -7.30
C VAL A 246 -20.01 -3.43 -6.27
N GLN A 247 -19.91 -3.85 -5.01
CA GLN A 247 -20.66 -3.28 -3.90
C GLN A 247 -20.01 -1.96 -3.45
N GLU A 248 -20.85 -0.95 -3.22
CA GLU A 248 -20.40 0.29 -2.60
C GLU A 248 -20.16 0.10 -1.11
N THR A 249 -19.02 0.59 -0.64
CA THR A 249 -18.61 0.49 0.76
C THR A 249 -18.05 1.81 1.26
N ARG A 250 -18.25 2.06 2.56
CA ARG A 250 -17.78 3.24 3.28
C ARG A 250 -16.62 2.84 4.19
N TRP A 251 -15.49 3.52 4.04
CA TRP A 251 -14.24 3.21 4.75
C TRP A 251 -13.81 4.34 5.68
N THR A 252 -13.60 4.05 6.96
CA THR A 252 -13.04 4.99 7.95
C THR A 252 -11.66 4.54 8.45
N LEU A 253 -10.82 5.51 8.82
CA LEU A 253 -9.54 5.25 9.48
C LEU A 253 -9.69 5.36 10.99
N ASP A 254 -9.26 4.30 11.67
CA ASP A 254 -9.21 4.24 13.13
C ASP A 254 -7.76 4.25 13.61
N LYS A 255 -7.49 5.02 14.67
CA LYS A 255 -6.16 5.08 15.29
C LYS A 255 -5.88 3.88 16.17
N ASP A 256 -6.95 3.26 16.70
CA ASP A 256 -6.83 2.16 17.64
C ASP A 256 -6.55 0.85 16.90
N PRO A 257 -5.81 -0.09 17.51
CA PRO A 257 -5.56 -1.39 16.91
C PRO A 257 -6.87 -2.18 16.72
N ILE A 258 -7.06 -2.72 15.53
CA ILE A 258 -8.20 -3.59 15.18
C ILE A 258 -7.67 -5.00 14.90
N ASN A 259 -8.41 -6.04 15.27
CA ASN A 259 -8.06 -7.41 14.92
C ASN A 259 -7.95 -7.57 13.39
N LYS A 260 -6.85 -8.18 12.90
CA LYS A 260 -6.50 -8.25 11.46
C LYS A 260 -6.41 -6.88 10.77
N ASN A 261 -6.29 -5.81 11.56
CA ASN A 261 -6.28 -4.40 11.16
C ASN A 261 -7.53 -3.92 10.41
N ILE A 262 -8.62 -4.69 10.39
CA ILE A 262 -9.84 -4.34 9.66
C ILE A 262 -11.08 -4.94 10.32
N ALA A 263 -12.13 -4.14 10.46
CA ALA A 263 -13.47 -4.56 10.87
C ALA A 263 -14.46 -4.29 9.74
N ILE A 264 -15.40 -5.22 9.55
CA ILE A 264 -16.35 -5.24 8.45
C ILE A 264 -17.74 -5.40 9.05
N ASP A 265 -18.60 -4.39 8.89
CA ASP A 265 -20.01 -4.43 9.26
C ASP A 265 -20.87 -4.04 8.06
N GLY A 266 -21.32 -5.03 7.30
CA GLY A 266 -22.09 -4.81 6.08
C GLY A 266 -21.32 -3.99 5.05
N LYS A 267 -21.71 -2.72 4.88
CA LYS A 267 -21.06 -1.76 3.96
C LYS A 267 -20.05 -0.86 4.66
N GLN A 268 -19.95 -0.91 5.98
CA GLN A 268 -19.08 -0.07 6.78
C GLN A 268 -17.79 -0.83 7.11
N ILE A 269 -16.67 -0.26 6.71
CA ILE A 269 -15.34 -0.86 6.84
C ILE A 269 -14.49 0.09 7.68
N ASN A 270 -13.95 -0.42 8.78
CA ASN A 270 -13.03 0.33 9.61
C ASN A 270 -11.65 -0.30 9.47
N ILE A 271 -10.65 0.49 9.07
CA ILE A 271 -9.27 0.02 8.91
C ILE A 271 -8.36 0.78 9.86
N SER A 272 -7.50 0.04 10.55
CA SER A 272 -6.54 0.62 11.48
C SER A 272 -5.38 1.24 10.72
N VAL A 273 -4.88 2.40 11.19
CA VAL A 273 -3.66 3.03 10.64
C VAL A 273 -2.44 2.13 10.71
N ASP A 274 -2.41 1.18 11.65
CA ASP A 274 -1.34 0.16 11.78
C ASP A 274 -1.23 -0.75 10.54
N ALA A 275 -2.31 -0.88 9.76
CA ALA A 275 -2.27 -1.61 8.50
C ALA A 275 -1.29 -0.98 7.50
N PHE A 276 -1.17 0.35 7.54
CA PHE A 276 -0.44 1.14 6.56
C PHE A 276 1.04 1.26 6.90
N SER A 277 1.42 1.12 8.17
CA SER A 277 2.82 1.13 8.60
C SER A 277 3.64 0.05 7.89
N TYR A 278 4.75 0.46 7.30
CA TYR A 278 5.64 -0.36 6.48
C TYR A 278 4.99 -0.99 5.24
N ALA A 279 3.82 -0.53 4.79
CA ALA A 279 3.21 -1.05 3.55
C ALA A 279 4.04 -0.75 2.28
N GLU A 280 5.05 0.13 2.39
CA GLU A 280 5.96 0.47 1.31
C GLU A 280 7.30 -0.29 1.42
N PRO A 281 7.79 -0.90 0.32
CA PRO A 281 9.13 -1.51 0.25
C PRO A 281 10.25 -0.53 0.59
N GLN A 282 10.93 -0.77 1.70
CA GLN A 282 12.15 -0.07 2.11
C GLN A 282 13.39 -0.86 1.72
N ILE A 283 14.50 -0.19 1.45
CA ILE A 283 15.80 -0.85 1.29
C ILE A 283 16.41 -1.00 2.69
N ALA A 284 16.61 -2.25 3.12
CA ALA A 284 17.24 -2.56 4.40
C ALA A 284 18.52 -3.36 4.18
N ASN A 285 19.46 -3.30 5.13
CA ASN A 285 20.60 -4.20 5.18
C ASN A 285 20.40 -5.16 6.35
N VAL A 286 20.26 -6.45 6.08
CA VAL A 286 20.15 -7.52 7.09
C VAL A 286 21.37 -8.42 6.92
N ASP A 287 22.14 -8.62 7.98
CA ASP A 287 23.37 -9.43 7.98
C ASP A 287 24.39 -9.06 6.88
N GLY A 288 24.53 -7.76 6.61
CA GLY A 288 25.41 -7.24 5.56
C GLY A 288 24.89 -7.44 4.13
N GLN A 289 23.71 -8.04 3.95
CA GLN A 289 23.04 -8.16 2.67
C GLN A 289 21.94 -7.12 2.50
N ARG A 290 21.98 -6.42 1.37
CA ARG A 290 20.95 -5.43 0.99
C ARG A 290 19.69 -6.15 0.53
N GLY A 291 18.60 -5.99 1.26
CA GLY A 291 17.28 -6.56 1.00
C GLY A 291 16.18 -5.50 0.94
N ARG A 292 14.93 -5.96 0.76
CA ARG A 292 13.74 -5.11 0.88
C ARG A 292 12.97 -5.47 2.15
N PHE A 293 12.60 -4.49 2.96
CA PHE A 293 11.78 -4.66 4.17
C PHE A 293 10.45 -3.94 4.00
N TYR A 294 9.35 -4.65 4.24
CA TYR A 294 7.99 -4.10 4.22
C TYR A 294 7.02 -5.07 4.88
N SER A 295 5.90 -4.53 5.35
CA SER A 295 4.79 -5.25 5.94
C SER A 295 3.72 -5.56 4.90
N LYS A 296 3.10 -6.72 5.02
CA LYS A 296 1.91 -7.12 4.25
C LYS A 296 0.60 -6.88 5.02
N ASN A 297 0.62 -6.13 6.12
CA ASN A 297 -0.57 -5.89 6.94
C ASN A 297 -1.75 -5.28 6.16
N LEU A 298 -1.49 -4.25 5.36
CA LEU A 298 -2.53 -3.66 4.49
C LEU A 298 -3.06 -4.68 3.48
N HIS A 299 -2.17 -5.46 2.87
CA HIS A 299 -2.57 -6.54 1.97
C HIS A 299 -3.47 -7.57 2.69
N HIS A 300 -3.07 -8.05 3.88
CA HIS A 300 -3.85 -9.00 4.66
C HIS A 300 -5.22 -8.46 5.06
N ALA A 301 -5.30 -7.18 5.44
CA ALA A 301 -6.55 -6.50 5.72
C ALA A 301 -7.47 -6.48 4.49
N VAL A 302 -6.94 -6.10 3.33
CA VAL A 302 -7.74 -6.07 2.09
C VAL A 302 -8.16 -7.48 1.65
N VAL A 303 -7.30 -8.51 1.77
CA VAL A 303 -7.69 -9.91 1.50
C VAL A 303 -8.82 -10.35 2.44
N ASN A 304 -8.76 -9.98 3.72
CA ASN A 304 -9.81 -10.28 4.69
C ASN A 304 -11.16 -9.66 4.25
N TYR A 305 -11.13 -8.41 3.78
CA TYR A 305 -12.29 -7.77 3.17
C TYR A 305 -12.82 -8.51 1.93
N LEU A 306 -11.98 -8.75 0.93
CA LEU A 306 -12.39 -9.34 -0.35
C LEU A 306 -12.94 -10.76 -0.21
N THR A 307 -12.40 -11.52 0.75
CA THR A 307 -12.79 -12.92 0.98
C THR A 307 -13.81 -13.09 2.10
N THR A 308 -14.24 -12.01 2.76
CA THR A 308 -15.11 -12.07 3.94
C THR A 308 -14.52 -13.00 5.02
N GLY A 309 -13.27 -12.75 5.38
CA GLY A 309 -12.51 -13.57 6.33
C GLY A 309 -12.30 -15.02 5.89
N GLY A 310 -12.19 -15.26 4.58
CA GLY A 310 -12.02 -16.59 4.00
C GLY A 310 -13.32 -17.36 3.74
N THR A 311 -14.48 -16.82 4.11
CA THR A 311 -15.77 -17.51 3.90
C THR A 311 -16.22 -17.49 2.43
N ASN A 312 -15.83 -16.48 1.66
CA ASN A 312 -16.09 -16.40 0.22
C ASN A 312 -15.04 -17.21 -0.56
N LEU A 313 -15.30 -18.52 -0.72
CA LEU A 313 -14.41 -19.46 -1.40
C LEU A 313 -14.16 -19.13 -2.88
N ILE A 314 -15.07 -18.41 -3.54
CA ILE A 314 -14.89 -17.99 -4.93
C ILE A 314 -13.83 -16.89 -4.99
N ALA A 315 -13.96 -15.85 -4.16
CA ALA A 315 -12.99 -14.77 -4.09
C ALA A 315 -11.61 -15.26 -3.63
N ALA A 316 -11.57 -16.11 -2.59
CA ALA A 316 -10.32 -16.69 -2.10
C ALA A 316 -9.61 -17.53 -3.15
N ASN A 317 -10.35 -18.41 -3.85
CA ASN A 317 -9.75 -19.22 -4.92
C ASN A 317 -9.31 -18.38 -6.12
N TYR A 318 -10.04 -17.31 -6.46
CA TYR A 318 -9.63 -16.40 -7.52
C TYR A 318 -8.29 -15.72 -7.20
N ILE A 319 -8.10 -15.26 -5.97
CA ILE A 319 -6.80 -14.73 -5.51
C ILE A 319 -5.72 -15.83 -5.57
N LEU A 320 -6.02 -17.03 -5.08
CA LEU A 320 -5.07 -18.15 -5.07
C LEU A 320 -4.63 -18.56 -6.48
N GLU A 321 -5.56 -18.59 -7.42
CA GLU A 321 -5.31 -19.01 -8.79
C GLU A 321 -4.53 -17.94 -9.56
N GLU A 322 -4.99 -16.69 -9.54
CA GLU A 322 -4.38 -15.60 -10.31
C GLU A 322 -3.02 -15.17 -9.76
N ARG A 323 -2.85 -15.13 -8.43
CA ARG A 323 -1.58 -14.71 -7.83
C ARG A 323 -0.58 -15.85 -7.69
N PHE A 324 -1.04 -17.03 -7.29
CA PHE A 324 -0.16 -18.13 -6.87
C PHE A 324 -0.27 -19.38 -7.74
N GLY A 325 -1.17 -19.41 -8.72
CA GLY A 325 -1.32 -20.54 -9.65
C GLY A 325 -1.86 -21.80 -9.01
N VAL A 326 -2.49 -21.70 -7.83
CA VAL A 326 -3.02 -22.85 -7.07
C VAL A 326 -4.51 -22.72 -6.82
N THR A 327 -5.18 -23.86 -6.70
CA THR A 327 -6.61 -23.92 -6.39
C THR A 327 -6.85 -24.76 -5.13
N ILE A 328 -7.97 -24.51 -4.45
CA ILE A 328 -8.40 -25.23 -3.24
C ILE A 328 -9.74 -25.93 -3.45
N ASP A 329 -10.11 -26.80 -2.52
CA ASP A 329 -11.41 -27.46 -2.53
C ASP A 329 -12.55 -26.50 -2.15
N GLN A 330 -13.39 -26.17 -3.14
CA GLN A 330 -14.50 -25.22 -2.99
C GLN A 330 -15.85 -25.87 -2.61
N ARG A 331 -15.92 -27.18 -2.28
CA ARG A 331 -17.19 -27.89 -2.02
C ARG A 331 -18.08 -27.24 -0.95
N GLY A 332 -17.52 -26.45 -0.03
CA GLY A 332 -18.27 -25.67 0.96
C GLY A 332 -19.19 -24.57 0.41
N ASN A 333 -19.14 -24.22 -0.89
CA ASN A 333 -19.91 -23.12 -1.50
C ASN A 333 -21.23 -23.56 -2.20
N GLY A 334 -21.62 -24.85 -2.10
CA GLY A 334 -22.86 -25.35 -2.69
C GLY A 334 -22.78 -25.72 -4.19
N SER A 335 -23.56 -26.75 -4.55
CA SER A 335 -23.79 -27.38 -5.87
C SER A 335 -22.64 -27.36 -6.92
N ASN A 336 -21.93 -28.50 -6.99
CA ASN A 336 -21.04 -28.95 -8.08
C ASN A 336 -19.66 -28.28 -8.24
N HIS A 337 -18.76 -28.53 -7.29
CA HIS A 337 -17.33 -28.29 -7.50
C HIS A 337 -16.53 -29.59 -7.62
N ARG A 338 -15.77 -29.67 -8.73
CA ARG A 338 -15.22 -30.87 -9.39
C ARG A 338 -13.98 -31.47 -8.71
N MET A 339 -13.84 -31.39 -7.39
CA MET A 339 -12.73 -32.08 -6.70
C MET A 339 -13.02 -33.57 -6.45
N GLY A 340 -14.29 -33.99 -6.52
CA GLY A 340 -14.68 -35.40 -6.33
C GLY A 340 -14.02 -36.38 -7.31
N SER A 341 -13.75 -35.97 -8.55
CA SER A 341 -13.02 -36.80 -9.53
C SER A 341 -11.50 -36.67 -9.45
N PHE A 342 -10.99 -35.71 -8.67
CA PHE A 342 -9.56 -35.56 -8.44
C PHE A 342 -9.07 -36.67 -7.52
N TYR A 343 -9.68 -36.82 -6.33
CA TYR A 343 -9.28 -37.85 -5.35
C TYR A 343 -9.33 -39.29 -5.90
N SER A 344 -10.22 -39.56 -6.86
CA SER A 344 -10.30 -40.88 -7.51
C SER A 344 -9.10 -41.18 -8.41
N ASN A 345 -8.50 -40.17 -9.06
CA ASN A 345 -7.48 -40.33 -10.10
C ASN A 345 -6.09 -39.81 -9.69
N THR A 346 -5.97 -39.15 -8.53
CA THR A 346 -4.70 -38.63 -8.04
C THR A 346 -3.83 -39.74 -7.42
N PRO A 347 -2.50 -39.70 -7.61
CA PRO A 347 -1.57 -40.51 -6.85
C PRO A 347 -1.69 -40.17 -5.35
N VAL A 348 -2.15 -41.13 -4.56
CA VAL A 348 -2.24 -41.06 -3.09
C VAL A 348 -1.61 -42.32 -2.50
N THR A 349 -1.24 -42.29 -1.22
CA THR A 349 -0.53 -43.38 -0.54
C THR A 349 -1.29 -44.71 -0.48
N GLY A 350 -2.62 -44.69 -0.39
CA GLY A 350 -3.42 -45.91 -0.31
C GLY A 350 -4.87 -45.76 -0.80
N VAL A 351 -5.57 -46.90 -0.93
CA VAL A 351 -6.98 -46.96 -1.37
C VAL A 351 -7.92 -46.21 -0.41
N GLN A 352 -7.57 -46.16 0.88
CA GLN A 352 -8.33 -45.42 1.89
C GLN A 352 -8.28 -43.90 1.68
N ASP A 353 -7.16 -43.38 1.17
CA ASP A 353 -7.00 -41.96 0.85
C ASP A 353 -7.73 -41.54 -0.44
N ARG A 354 -8.24 -42.51 -1.22
CA ARG A 354 -9.09 -42.23 -2.38
C ARG A 354 -10.54 -41.92 -1.99
N GLN A 355 -10.91 -42.14 -0.72
CA GLN A 355 -12.26 -41.87 -0.25
C GLN A 355 -12.45 -40.37 0.01
N PRO A 356 -13.56 -39.76 -0.44
CA PRO A 356 -13.83 -38.35 -0.18
C PRO A 356 -13.85 -37.97 1.31
N SER A 357 -14.09 -38.93 2.21
CA SER A 357 -14.07 -38.74 3.66
C SER A 357 -12.68 -38.50 4.26
N ALA A 358 -11.60 -38.84 3.53
CA ALA A 358 -10.23 -38.55 3.95
C ALA A 358 -9.87 -37.07 3.79
N TRP A 359 -10.73 -36.27 3.16
CA TRP A 359 -10.48 -34.90 2.74
C TRP A 359 -11.61 -33.97 3.16
N GLN A 360 -11.28 -32.71 3.42
CA GLN A 360 -12.25 -31.65 3.70
C GLN A 360 -11.82 -30.34 2.98
N SER A 361 -12.73 -29.37 2.88
CA SER A 361 -12.32 -28.00 2.53
C SER A 361 -11.56 -27.36 3.68
N PHE A 362 -10.66 -26.42 3.35
CA PHE A 362 -10.05 -25.56 4.37
C PHE A 362 -11.11 -24.76 5.12
N THR A 363 -10.87 -24.49 6.41
CA THR A 363 -11.71 -23.51 7.14
C THR A 363 -11.40 -22.08 6.66
N PRO A 364 -12.31 -21.11 6.89
CA PRO A 364 -12.06 -19.71 6.54
C PRO A 364 -10.73 -19.17 7.10
N GLU A 365 -10.40 -19.52 8.34
CA GLU A 365 -9.14 -19.12 8.99
C GLU A 365 -7.92 -19.75 8.31
N GLU A 366 -8.00 -21.03 7.96
CA GLU A 366 -6.93 -21.74 7.26
C GLU A 366 -6.69 -21.12 5.87
N ILE A 367 -7.74 -20.70 5.17
CA ILE A 367 -7.65 -20.02 3.87
C ILE A 367 -6.90 -18.70 3.99
N MET A 368 -7.24 -17.89 4.99
CA MET A 368 -6.54 -16.63 5.26
C MET A 368 -5.06 -16.87 5.54
N VAL A 369 -4.76 -17.88 6.36
CA VAL A 369 -3.39 -18.30 6.69
C VAL A 369 -2.62 -18.72 5.44
N VAL A 370 -3.23 -19.50 4.53
CA VAL A 370 -2.61 -19.93 3.28
C VAL A 370 -2.32 -18.75 2.35
N ILE A 371 -3.31 -17.87 2.10
CA ILE A 371 -3.13 -16.70 1.20
C ILE A 371 -2.03 -15.79 1.74
N ASN A 372 -2.08 -15.48 3.04
CA ASN A 372 -1.09 -14.60 3.67
C ASN A 372 0.30 -15.22 3.59
N GLN A 373 0.43 -16.53 3.87
CA GLN A 373 1.74 -17.18 3.82
C GLN A 373 2.34 -17.24 2.42
N LEU A 374 1.52 -17.43 1.39
CA LEU A 374 1.98 -17.38 0.00
C LEU A 374 2.40 -15.97 -0.42
N GLU A 375 1.74 -14.93 0.10
CA GLU A 375 2.10 -13.55 -0.18
C GLU A 375 3.45 -13.12 0.41
N GLU A 376 3.88 -13.76 1.50
CA GLU A 376 5.21 -13.54 2.10
C GLU A 376 6.35 -14.08 1.22
N MET A 377 6.05 -14.87 0.18
CA MET A 377 7.06 -15.35 -0.74
C MET A 377 7.58 -14.21 -1.65
N PRO A 378 8.80 -14.32 -2.18
CA PRO A 378 9.23 -13.47 -3.27
C PRO A 378 8.27 -13.59 -4.45
N THR A 379 7.90 -12.46 -5.06
CA THR A 379 6.91 -12.40 -6.16
C THR A 379 7.24 -13.31 -7.33
N GLY A 380 8.54 -13.51 -7.62
CA GLY A 380 9.01 -14.45 -8.65
C GLY A 380 8.74 -15.93 -8.35
N LEU A 381 8.41 -16.27 -7.10
CA LEU A 381 8.11 -17.62 -6.63
C LEU A 381 6.63 -17.84 -6.34
N HIS A 382 5.78 -16.83 -6.53
CA HIS A 382 4.34 -16.97 -6.27
C HIS A 382 3.72 -18.08 -7.13
N ILE A 383 4.12 -18.18 -8.40
CA ILE A 383 3.63 -19.21 -9.33
C ILE A 383 4.73 -20.24 -9.56
N ILE A 384 4.55 -21.42 -8.99
CA ILE A 384 5.47 -22.58 -9.14
C ILE A 384 5.02 -23.49 -10.30
N ARG A 385 3.89 -23.18 -10.95
CA ARG A 385 3.43 -23.89 -12.14
C ARG A 385 4.38 -23.63 -13.31
N ASP A 386 4.67 -24.67 -14.08
CA ASP A 386 5.48 -24.52 -15.29
C ASP A 386 4.67 -23.71 -16.34
N LYS A 387 5.24 -22.58 -16.76
CA LYS A 387 4.62 -21.67 -17.73
C LYS A 387 4.51 -22.28 -19.13
N ASN A 388 5.37 -23.23 -19.46
CA ASN A 388 5.42 -23.90 -20.76
C ASN A 388 4.69 -25.25 -20.75
N ASP A 389 4.50 -25.84 -19.56
CA ASP A 389 3.78 -27.09 -19.39
C ASP A 389 2.79 -27.02 -18.23
N SER A 390 1.54 -26.72 -18.57
CA SER A 390 0.43 -26.63 -17.61
C SER A 390 0.16 -27.95 -16.84
N SER A 391 0.80 -29.06 -17.24
CA SER A 391 0.77 -30.36 -16.57
C SER A 391 1.82 -30.53 -15.45
N ARG A 392 2.79 -29.61 -15.31
CA ARG A 392 3.87 -29.67 -14.31
C ARG A 392 3.78 -28.53 -13.28
N GLY A 393 4.40 -28.77 -12.13
CA GLY A 393 4.42 -27.82 -11.01
C GLY A 393 3.18 -27.90 -10.11
N LEU A 394 3.14 -27.01 -9.12
CA LEU A 394 2.07 -26.97 -8.13
C LEU A 394 0.77 -26.40 -8.73
N LYS A 395 -0.35 -27.08 -8.51
CA LYS A 395 -1.67 -26.73 -9.04
C LYS A 395 -2.74 -26.65 -7.95
N GLN A 396 -2.56 -27.40 -6.87
CA GLN A 396 -3.60 -27.57 -5.87
C GLN A 396 -3.04 -27.62 -4.45
N LEU A 397 -3.82 -27.09 -3.53
CA LEU A 397 -3.63 -27.27 -2.09
C LEU A 397 -4.84 -28.05 -1.58
N LEU A 398 -4.57 -29.15 -0.88
CA LEU A 398 -5.59 -30.07 -0.36
C LEU A 398 -5.52 -30.10 1.16
N ARG A 399 -6.65 -30.38 1.79
CA ARG A 399 -6.75 -30.47 3.25
C ARG A 399 -7.28 -31.85 3.64
N ARG A 400 -6.49 -32.63 4.37
CA ARG A 400 -6.96 -33.89 4.97
C ARG A 400 -8.07 -33.62 5.97
N ALA A 401 -8.97 -34.57 6.19
CA ALA A 401 -9.98 -34.43 7.24
C ALA A 401 -9.34 -34.31 8.63
N ASN A 402 -9.99 -33.62 9.57
CA ASN A 402 -9.48 -33.53 10.94
C ASN A 402 -9.24 -34.92 11.56
N GLY A 403 -8.19 -35.05 12.38
CA GLY A 403 -7.76 -36.34 12.94
C GLY A 403 -7.15 -37.33 11.94
N HIS A 404 -7.01 -36.99 10.66
CA HIS A 404 -6.35 -37.85 9.66
C HIS A 404 -4.92 -37.37 9.41
N ASP A 405 -3.96 -38.17 9.87
CA ASP A 405 -2.54 -37.98 9.58
C ASP A 405 -2.16 -38.51 8.19
N HIS A 406 -0.97 -38.14 7.71
CA HIS A 406 -0.42 -38.69 6.48
C HIS A 406 0.04 -40.15 6.70
N PRO A 407 -0.35 -41.13 5.86
CA PRO A 407 -0.09 -42.55 6.12
C PRO A 407 1.39 -42.95 6.20
N LEU A 408 2.27 -42.24 5.48
CA LEU A 408 3.72 -42.50 5.51
C LEU A 408 4.49 -41.54 6.41
N TYR A 409 3.89 -40.39 6.74
CA TYR A 409 4.57 -39.30 7.46
C TYR A 409 3.64 -38.73 8.54
N PRO A 410 3.27 -39.52 9.57
CA PRO A 410 2.21 -39.12 10.48
C PRO A 410 2.48 -37.79 11.18
N ASP A 411 3.75 -37.48 11.47
CA ASP A 411 4.14 -36.25 12.16
C ASP A 411 4.30 -35.03 11.25
N ALA A 412 4.26 -35.20 9.91
CA ALA A 412 4.37 -34.08 9.00
C ALA A 412 3.13 -33.17 9.12
N PRO A 413 3.28 -31.83 9.05
CA PRO A 413 2.15 -30.90 8.96
C PRO A 413 1.61 -30.75 7.54
N ALA A 414 2.44 -30.93 6.52
CA ALA A 414 2.01 -31.05 5.13
C ALA A 414 2.98 -31.95 4.35
N VAL A 415 2.52 -32.49 3.23
CA VAL A 415 3.33 -33.33 2.32
C VAL A 415 3.13 -32.84 0.89
N ALA A 416 4.24 -32.61 0.18
CA ALA A 416 4.22 -32.22 -1.22
C ALA A 416 4.25 -33.46 -2.13
N TRP A 417 3.50 -33.40 -3.22
CA TRP A 417 3.46 -34.42 -4.28
C TRP A 417 3.85 -33.79 -5.62
N PRO A 418 5.15 -33.53 -5.86
CA PRO A 418 5.59 -32.76 -7.03
C PRO A 418 5.15 -33.37 -8.36
N SER A 419 5.20 -34.70 -8.48
CA SER A 419 4.78 -35.41 -9.70
C SER A 419 3.27 -35.36 -9.96
N ALA A 420 2.46 -35.12 -8.92
CA ALA A 420 1.01 -35.00 -9.02
C ALA A 420 0.53 -33.54 -8.98
N GLY A 421 1.40 -32.60 -8.63
CA GLY A 421 1.13 -31.16 -8.64
C GLY A 421 0.23 -30.69 -7.50
N TYR A 422 0.32 -31.29 -6.30
CA TYR A 422 -0.43 -30.82 -5.14
C TYR A 422 0.41 -30.87 -3.84
N ILE A 423 -0.03 -30.11 -2.85
CA ILE A 423 0.40 -30.24 -1.45
C ILE A 423 -0.83 -30.62 -0.63
N GLU A 424 -0.72 -31.63 0.22
CA GLU A 424 -1.76 -31.95 1.20
C GLU A 424 -1.35 -31.44 2.58
N PHE A 425 -2.28 -30.76 3.25
CA PHE A 425 -2.11 -30.22 4.59
C PHE A 425 -2.91 -31.07 5.58
N MET A 426 -2.29 -31.35 6.72
CA MET A 426 -2.92 -31.97 7.88
C MET A 426 -3.41 -30.89 8.84
N GLU A 427 -4.29 -31.28 9.76
CA GLU A 427 -4.83 -30.35 10.77
C GLU A 427 -3.74 -29.69 11.61
N LYS A 428 -2.64 -30.40 11.85
CA LYS A 428 -1.51 -29.87 12.61
C LYS A 428 -0.71 -28.77 11.91
N ALA A 429 -0.88 -28.56 10.59
CA ALA A 429 -0.32 -27.38 9.91
C ALA A 429 -0.91 -26.07 10.42
N PHE A 430 -2.13 -26.13 10.96
CA PHE A 430 -2.91 -24.97 11.38
C PHE A 430 -3.08 -24.89 12.91
N LYS A 431 -2.48 -25.84 13.64
CA LYS A 431 -2.48 -25.86 15.11
C LYS A 431 -1.17 -25.25 15.66
N GLY A 432 -1.32 -24.21 16.47
CA GLY A 432 -0.21 -23.46 17.06
C GLY A 432 0.36 -22.40 16.12
N ASN A 433 1.09 -21.41 16.66
CA ASN A 433 1.80 -20.37 15.91
C ASN A 433 3.00 -20.95 15.12
N ASN A 434 2.79 -22.02 14.37
CA ASN A 434 3.83 -22.77 13.67
C ASN A 434 4.07 -22.18 12.26
N LEU A 435 4.07 -20.84 12.18
CA LEU A 435 4.37 -20.06 10.97
C LEU A 435 5.69 -20.54 10.35
N GLU A 436 6.67 -20.91 11.20
CA GLU A 436 7.96 -21.45 10.81
C GLU A 436 7.86 -22.80 10.06
N HIS A 437 6.95 -23.70 10.43
CA HIS A 437 6.77 -24.98 9.73
C HIS A 437 6.11 -24.82 8.36
N MET A 438 5.13 -23.93 8.22
CA MET A 438 4.53 -23.65 6.92
C MET A 438 5.51 -22.94 5.97
N GLN A 439 6.27 -21.96 6.47
CA GLN A 439 7.34 -21.29 5.71
C GLN A 439 8.36 -22.31 5.17
N ARG A 440 8.87 -23.22 6.03
CA ARG A 440 9.85 -24.25 5.64
C ARG A 440 9.30 -25.27 4.62
N LEU A 441 7.99 -25.54 4.62
CA LEU A 441 7.36 -26.50 3.73
C LEU A 441 7.29 -26.02 2.28
N VAL A 442 6.95 -24.75 2.07
CA VAL A 442 6.89 -24.17 0.73
C VAL A 442 8.29 -24.08 0.11
N PHE A 443 9.32 -23.79 0.89
CA PHE A 443 10.70 -23.84 0.42
C PHE A 443 11.17 -25.25 0.02
N ARG A 444 10.68 -26.31 0.68
CA ARG A 444 11.08 -27.69 0.38
C ARG A 444 10.34 -28.28 -0.84
N ALA A 445 9.24 -27.67 -1.28
CA ALA A 445 8.58 -28.02 -2.55
C ALA A 445 9.33 -27.51 -3.80
N ASN A 446 10.35 -26.65 -3.61
CA ASN A 446 11.18 -26.07 -4.68
C ASN A 446 12.48 -26.86 -4.97
N ALA A 447 12.67 -28.02 -4.34
CA ALA A 447 13.85 -28.88 -4.52
C ALA A 447 13.55 -30.11 -5.38
#